data_AF-A0A432H9B8-F1
#
_entry.id   AF-A0A432H9B8-F1
#
_cell.length_a   1.000
_cell.length_b   1.000
_cell.length_c   1.000
_cell.angle_alpha   90.00
_cell.angle_beta   90.00
_cell.angle_gamma   90.00
#
_symmetry.space_group_name_H-M   'P 1'
#
loop_
_entity.id
_entity.type
_entity.pdbx_description
1 polymer ?
#
loop_
_entity_poly.entity_id
_entity_poly.type
_entity_poly.pdbx_seq_one_letter_code
_entity_poly.pdbx_strand_id
1 'polypeptide(L)'
;TVADELPAGFQHIPGSSFDWAIAPGTGQPPDALSRLVESHLQQLRQWLGSRSQRKPLVLLVVSNAALNRTLAHYGSDPVPGWVPAVALTRKGTVIIDVQYMAANPIAGSATVVHELAHLVLEEAAGALPRWVHEGIAQSAAHQLPDPSTRRNLILQARGAALVPITDLDQYLPKTHVRASLLYAEAYSFIEWTRRNFDHQLHKRILARCRDGTPWQQGFEQETGLNIDDATRMWSEELARSDVYLGLIVDLILSWKGLALLVIIAAAVQSVRRRKRLRQMEEEEWKSQRFPTSDGQNQKDNSDDIS
;
A
#
# COMPACT_ATOMS: atom_id res chain seq x y z
N THR A 1 -8.11 36.77 -0.12
CA THR A 1 -7.26 35.57 0.14
C THR A 1 -8.17 34.36 0.28
N VAL A 2 -7.66 33.12 0.29
CA VAL A 2 -8.51 31.91 0.41
C VAL A 2 -9.28 31.86 1.74
N ALA A 3 -8.82 32.61 2.75
CA ALA A 3 -9.56 32.88 3.98
C ALA A 3 -10.87 33.69 3.78
N ASP A 4 -11.03 34.40 2.66
CA ASP A 4 -12.21 35.22 2.37
C ASP A 4 -13.36 34.43 1.72
N GLU A 5 -13.15 33.15 1.37
CA GLU A 5 -14.17 32.26 0.78
C GLU A 5 -14.44 31.01 1.63
N LEU A 6 -14.34 31.11 2.96
CA LEU A 6 -14.67 29.99 3.83
C LEU A 6 -16.14 29.60 3.70
N PRO A 7 -16.48 28.29 3.78
CA PRO A 7 -17.87 27.88 3.86
C PRO A 7 -18.54 28.49 5.11
N ALA A 8 -19.85 28.74 5.01
CA ALA A 8 -20.59 29.39 6.08
C ALA A 8 -20.44 28.66 7.43
N GLY A 9 -20.15 29.43 8.48
CA GLY A 9 -20.02 28.94 9.86
C GLY A 9 -18.64 28.37 10.20
N PHE A 10 -17.69 28.30 9.27
CA PHE A 10 -16.33 27.89 9.61
C PHE A 10 -15.61 28.95 10.44
N GLN A 11 -14.90 28.50 11.48
CA GLN A 11 -14.04 29.37 12.29
C GLN A 11 -12.61 29.35 11.73
N HIS A 12 -12.10 30.50 11.28
CA HIS A 12 -10.69 30.66 10.90
C HIS A 12 -9.80 30.82 12.14
N ILE A 13 -8.69 30.10 12.19
CA ILE A 13 -7.67 30.24 13.23
C ILE A 13 -6.32 30.40 12.52
N PRO A 14 -5.72 31.60 12.54
CA PRO A 14 -4.45 31.84 11.87
C PRO A 14 -3.30 31.11 12.60
N GLY A 15 -2.39 30.52 11.83
CA GLY A 15 -1.20 29.87 12.36
C GLY A 15 0.10 30.47 11.81
N SER A 16 1.25 29.95 12.27
CA SER A 16 2.56 30.43 11.83
C SER A 16 2.88 29.97 10.41
N SER A 17 2.73 28.68 10.12
CA SER A 17 3.14 28.06 8.85
C SER A 17 1.97 27.67 7.95
N PHE A 18 0.79 27.48 8.54
CA PHE A 18 -0.48 27.18 7.89
C PHE A 18 -1.63 27.71 8.74
N ASP A 19 -2.79 27.89 8.14
CA ASP A 19 -4.00 28.36 8.83
C ASP A 19 -5.00 27.22 8.97
N TRP A 20 -5.83 27.26 10.02
CA TRP A 20 -6.95 26.36 10.19
C TRP A 20 -8.26 27.02 9.78
N ALA A 21 -9.19 26.22 9.26
CA ALA A 21 -10.61 26.56 9.32
C ALA A 21 -11.43 25.36 9.81
N ILE A 22 -12.28 25.58 10.80
CA ILE A 22 -12.93 24.51 11.54
C ILE A 22 -14.43 24.56 11.29
N ALA A 23 -15.00 23.48 10.78
CA ALA A 23 -16.44 23.37 10.60
C ALA A 23 -17.16 23.36 11.96
N PRO A 24 -18.39 23.89 12.06
CA PRO A 24 -19.21 23.80 13.26
C PRO A 24 -19.29 22.37 13.81
N GLY A 25 -19.09 22.20 15.12
CA GLY A 25 -19.18 20.91 15.81
C GLY A 25 -17.96 20.00 15.71
N THR A 26 -16.86 20.43 15.07
CA THR A 26 -15.63 19.63 14.91
C THR A 26 -14.75 19.62 16.17
N GLY A 27 -14.84 20.65 17.00
CA GLY A 27 -13.90 20.88 18.11
C GLY A 27 -12.58 21.50 17.66
N GLN A 28 -11.65 21.71 18.59
CA GLN A 28 -10.32 22.23 18.28
C GLN A 28 -9.46 21.19 17.53
N PRO A 29 -8.49 21.61 16.69
CA PRO A 29 -7.60 20.69 16.00
C PRO A 29 -6.80 19.88 17.03
N PRO A 30 -6.73 18.54 16.92
CA PRO A 30 -5.92 17.74 17.84
C PRO A 30 -4.45 18.13 17.73
N ASP A 31 -3.74 18.27 18.86
CA ASP A 31 -2.31 18.64 18.88
C ASP A 31 -1.43 17.71 18.03
N ALA A 32 -1.77 16.41 18.01
CA ALA A 32 -1.08 15.42 17.19
C ALA A 32 -1.21 15.72 15.69
N LEU A 33 -2.40 16.16 15.25
CA LEU A 33 -2.63 16.55 13.85
C LEU A 33 -1.89 17.84 13.53
N SER A 34 -1.90 18.83 14.42
CA SER A 34 -1.15 20.08 14.25
C SER A 34 0.35 19.82 14.08
N ARG A 35 0.95 18.95 14.93
CA ARG A 35 2.36 18.56 14.79
C ARG A 35 2.63 17.79 13.50
N LEU A 36 1.72 16.91 13.09
CA LEU A 36 1.85 16.15 11.85
C LEU A 36 1.90 17.08 10.65
N VAL A 37 0.94 18.00 10.53
CA VAL A 37 0.87 18.96 9.42
C VAL A 37 2.10 19.85 9.39
N GLU A 38 2.47 20.45 10.53
CA GLU A 38 3.63 21.35 10.61
C GLU A 38 4.92 20.64 10.19
N SER A 39 5.22 19.49 10.81
CA SER A 39 6.47 18.76 10.56
C SER A 39 6.59 18.29 9.11
N HIS A 40 5.52 17.72 8.55
CA HIS A 40 5.57 17.19 7.18
C HIS A 40 5.55 18.30 6.15
N LEU A 41 4.82 19.40 6.38
CA LEU A 41 4.87 20.56 5.48
C LEU A 41 6.31 21.12 5.39
N GLN A 42 7.01 21.23 6.53
CA GLN A 42 8.40 21.68 6.55
C GLN A 42 9.34 20.69 5.84
N GLN A 43 9.23 19.39 6.15
CA GLN A 43 10.05 18.35 5.52
C GLN A 43 9.83 18.26 4.01
N LEU A 44 8.57 18.33 3.57
CA LEU A 44 8.20 18.34 2.15
C LEU A 44 8.78 19.55 1.43
N ARG A 45 8.66 20.75 1.99
CA ARG A 45 9.24 21.96 1.39
C ARG A 45 10.76 21.87 1.28
N GLN A 46 11.41 21.29 2.29
CA GLN A 46 12.86 21.06 2.26
C GLN A 46 13.26 20.05 1.19
N TRP A 47 12.59 18.89 1.12
CA TRP A 47 12.87 17.84 0.16
C TRP A 47 12.59 18.28 -1.28
N LEU A 48 11.43 18.88 -1.54
CA LEU A 48 10.98 19.26 -2.88
C LEU A 48 11.50 20.65 -3.31
N GLY A 49 12.11 21.39 -2.40
CA GLY A 49 12.72 22.69 -2.68
C GLY A 49 11.73 23.85 -2.88
N SER A 50 10.49 23.71 -2.41
CA SER A 50 9.52 24.81 -2.42
C SER A 50 10.04 25.95 -1.53
N ARG A 51 10.11 27.16 -2.12
CA ARG A 51 10.42 28.42 -1.41
C ARG A 51 9.16 29.24 -1.10
N SER A 52 7.99 28.64 -1.26
CA SER A 52 6.71 29.30 -1.03
C SER A 52 6.59 29.73 0.44
N GLN A 53 6.23 31.00 0.64
CA GLN A 53 5.82 31.53 1.94
C GLN A 53 4.30 31.48 2.13
N ARG A 54 3.56 30.91 1.16
CA ARG A 54 2.11 30.76 1.25
C ARG A 54 1.78 29.90 2.46
N LYS A 55 0.78 30.31 3.25
CA LYS A 55 0.22 29.49 4.32
C LYS A 55 -0.90 28.63 3.72
N PRO A 56 -0.76 27.30 3.69
CA PRO A 56 -1.87 26.44 3.31
C PRO A 56 -3.04 26.62 4.28
N LEU A 57 -4.26 26.46 3.78
CA LEU A 57 -5.46 26.42 4.61
C LEU A 57 -5.85 24.96 4.86
N VAL A 58 -5.90 24.55 6.12
CA VAL A 58 -6.32 23.20 6.52
C VAL A 58 -7.73 23.26 7.11
N LEU A 59 -8.70 22.71 6.39
CA LEU A 59 -10.09 22.65 6.82
C LEU A 59 -10.37 21.34 7.54
N LEU A 60 -10.95 21.44 8.74
CA LEU A 60 -11.42 20.29 9.49
C LEU A 60 -12.94 20.18 9.38
N VAL A 61 -13.40 18.99 9.00
CA VAL A 61 -14.81 18.65 8.89
C VAL A 61 -15.09 17.33 9.61
N VAL A 62 -16.33 17.13 10.01
CA VAL A 62 -16.79 15.86 10.61
C VAL A 62 -17.62 15.11 9.58
N SER A 63 -17.15 13.94 9.16
CA SER A 63 -17.74 13.03 8.16
C SER A 63 -17.42 13.36 6.70
N ASN A 64 -17.37 12.30 5.88
CA ASN A 64 -17.28 12.39 4.43
C ASN A 64 -18.40 13.23 3.79
N ALA A 65 -19.61 13.25 4.37
CA ALA A 65 -20.69 14.08 3.86
C ALA A 65 -20.38 15.57 4.01
N ALA A 66 -19.76 15.99 5.12
CA ALA A 66 -19.30 17.36 5.31
C ALA A 66 -18.10 17.69 4.40
N LEU A 67 -17.19 16.73 4.20
CA LEU A 67 -16.09 16.84 3.24
C LEU A 67 -16.62 17.11 1.83
N ASN A 68 -17.58 16.30 1.35
CA ASN A 68 -18.16 16.46 0.02
C ASN A 68 -18.95 17.76 -0.14
N ARG A 69 -19.65 18.24 0.90
CA ARG A 69 -20.27 19.58 0.87
C ARG A 69 -19.22 20.69 0.76
N THR A 70 -18.09 20.53 1.43
CA THR A 70 -16.98 21.50 1.37
C THR A 70 -16.30 21.48 0.00
N LEU A 71 -16.13 20.30 -0.60
CA LEU A 71 -15.66 20.17 -1.98
C LEU A 71 -16.60 20.86 -2.97
N ALA A 72 -17.91 20.65 -2.82
CA ALA A 72 -18.93 21.29 -3.66
C ALA A 72 -18.91 22.82 -3.55
N HIS A 73 -18.69 23.37 -2.34
CA HIS A 73 -18.50 24.82 -2.13
C HIS A 73 -17.32 25.37 -2.96
N TYR A 74 -16.25 24.60 -3.10
CA TYR A 74 -15.10 24.96 -3.93
C TYR A 74 -15.23 24.49 -5.40
N GLY A 75 -16.39 24.00 -5.82
CA GLY A 75 -16.65 23.55 -7.20
C GLY A 75 -15.89 22.28 -7.60
N SER A 76 -15.59 21.40 -6.64
CA SER A 76 -14.87 20.14 -6.85
C SER A 76 -15.82 18.93 -6.77
N ASP A 77 -15.47 17.86 -7.51
CA ASP A 77 -16.25 16.62 -7.54
C ASP A 77 -16.25 15.91 -6.18
N PRO A 78 -17.34 15.19 -5.83
CA PRO A 78 -17.40 14.43 -4.60
C PRO A 78 -16.45 13.22 -4.63
N VAL A 79 -15.96 12.85 -3.45
CA VAL A 79 -15.10 11.69 -3.25
C VAL A 79 -15.80 10.60 -2.44
N PRO A 80 -15.44 9.32 -2.64
CA PRO A 80 -16.01 8.20 -1.88
C PRO A 80 -15.77 8.29 -0.37
N GLY A 81 -16.61 7.60 0.40
CA GLY A 81 -16.58 7.58 1.88
C GLY A 81 -15.27 7.11 2.53
N TRP A 82 -14.41 6.43 1.78
CA TRP A 82 -13.12 5.97 2.25
C TRP A 82 -11.98 6.97 2.02
N VAL A 83 -12.23 8.12 1.37
CA VAL A 83 -11.26 9.19 1.18
C VAL A 83 -11.32 10.15 2.38
N PRO A 84 -10.26 10.22 3.20
CA PRO A 84 -10.29 10.98 4.45
C PRO A 84 -9.79 12.42 4.32
N ALA A 85 -9.08 12.74 3.26
CA ALA A 85 -8.60 14.08 2.99
C ALA A 85 -8.49 14.32 1.49
N VAL A 86 -8.57 15.59 1.08
CA VAL A 86 -8.42 16.02 -0.31
C VAL A 86 -7.69 17.36 -0.36
N ALA A 87 -6.67 17.46 -1.22
CA ALA A 87 -6.00 18.71 -1.56
C ALA A 87 -6.65 19.40 -2.76
N LEU A 88 -7.00 20.66 -2.58
CA LEU A 88 -7.29 21.60 -3.67
C LEU A 88 -6.00 22.37 -3.97
N THR A 89 -5.11 21.77 -4.76
CA THR A 89 -3.70 22.19 -4.94
C THR A 89 -3.54 23.66 -5.29
N ARG A 90 -4.22 24.14 -6.33
CA ARG A 90 -4.18 25.55 -6.77
C ARG A 90 -4.71 26.53 -5.72
N LYS A 91 -5.67 26.08 -4.91
CA LYS A 91 -6.22 26.84 -3.77
C LYS A 91 -5.33 26.75 -2.53
N GLY A 92 -4.30 25.91 -2.51
CA GLY A 92 -3.41 25.74 -1.36
C GLY A 92 -4.20 25.29 -0.13
N THR A 93 -5.14 24.38 -0.33
CA THR A 93 -6.14 24.01 0.67
C THR A 93 -6.18 22.50 0.84
N VAL A 94 -6.21 22.01 2.07
CA VAL A 94 -6.48 20.59 2.38
C VAL A 94 -7.74 20.51 3.22
N ILE A 95 -8.67 19.63 2.86
CA ILE A 95 -9.88 19.34 3.65
C ILE A 95 -9.68 17.96 4.30
N ILE A 96 -9.91 17.84 5.61
CA ILE A 96 -9.66 16.62 6.39
C ILE A 96 -10.92 16.22 7.16
N ASP A 97 -11.37 14.98 6.95
CA ASP A 97 -12.40 14.33 7.77
C ASP A 97 -11.80 13.81 9.08
N VAL A 98 -12.02 14.53 10.18
CA VAL A 98 -11.48 14.16 11.48
C VAL A 98 -12.11 12.89 12.05
N GLN A 99 -13.33 12.54 11.63
CA GLN A 99 -13.98 11.32 12.08
C GLN A 99 -13.27 10.09 11.50
N TYR A 100 -12.92 10.14 10.21
CA TYR A 100 -12.12 9.08 9.61
C TYR A 100 -10.73 9.01 10.25
N MET A 101 -10.08 10.16 10.49
CA MET A 101 -8.77 10.21 11.16
C MET A 101 -8.80 9.53 12.53
N ALA A 102 -9.84 9.78 13.32
CA ALA A 102 -10.00 9.15 14.63
C ALA A 102 -10.22 7.63 14.51
N ALA A 103 -10.98 7.17 13.51
CA ALA A 103 -11.24 5.76 13.27
C ALA A 103 -10.05 5.01 12.66
N ASN A 104 -9.20 5.69 11.86
CA ASN A 104 -8.07 5.10 11.14
C ASN A 104 -6.80 5.96 11.26
N PRO A 105 -6.19 6.11 12.46
CA PRO A 105 -5.13 7.08 12.69
C PRO A 105 -3.92 6.94 11.76
N ILE A 106 -3.48 5.70 11.48
CA ILE A 106 -2.30 5.43 10.63
C ILE A 106 -2.61 5.78 9.16
N ALA A 107 -3.68 5.22 8.59
CA ALA A 107 -4.04 5.44 7.20
C ALA A 107 -4.48 6.89 6.93
N GLY A 108 -5.19 7.49 7.87
CA GLY A 108 -5.57 8.89 7.83
C GLY A 108 -4.34 9.80 7.83
N SER A 109 -3.41 9.59 8.76
CA SER A 109 -2.15 10.35 8.82
C SER A 109 -1.36 10.28 7.52
N ALA A 110 -1.19 9.08 6.96
CA ALA A 110 -0.55 8.89 5.67
C ALA A 110 -1.27 9.67 4.55
N THR A 111 -2.60 9.66 4.54
CA THR A 111 -3.37 10.42 3.53
C THR A 111 -3.18 11.92 3.70
N VAL A 112 -3.16 12.45 4.92
CA VAL A 112 -2.88 13.89 5.12
C VAL A 112 -1.49 14.27 4.58
N VAL A 113 -0.47 13.45 4.82
CA VAL A 113 0.88 13.68 4.28
C VAL A 113 0.88 13.64 2.75
N HIS A 114 0.12 12.70 2.15
CA HIS A 114 -0.05 12.61 0.70
C HIS A 114 -0.66 13.90 0.12
N GLU A 115 -1.76 14.39 0.70
CA GLU A 115 -2.40 15.63 0.26
C GLU A 115 -1.50 16.87 0.46
N LEU A 116 -0.73 16.92 1.54
CA LEU A 116 0.28 17.98 1.74
C LEU A 116 1.39 17.93 0.69
N ALA A 117 1.81 16.74 0.27
CA ALA A 117 2.81 16.59 -0.79
C ALA A 117 2.30 17.17 -2.12
N HIS A 118 1.03 16.96 -2.45
CA HIS A 118 0.42 17.60 -3.63
C HIS A 118 0.43 19.13 -3.55
N LEU A 119 0.14 19.71 -2.38
CA LEU A 119 0.25 21.17 -2.22
C LEU A 119 1.68 21.66 -2.46
N VAL A 120 2.67 21.01 -1.85
CA VAL A 120 4.07 21.44 -1.96
C VAL A 120 4.63 21.22 -3.36
N LEU A 121 4.19 20.18 -4.07
CA LEU A 121 4.56 19.96 -5.48
C LEU A 121 4.06 21.08 -6.39
N GLU A 122 2.80 21.50 -6.21
CA GLU A 122 2.23 22.65 -6.92
C GLU A 122 3.06 23.93 -6.66
N GLU A 123 3.50 24.14 -5.41
CA GLU A 123 4.39 25.26 -5.06
C GLU A 123 5.79 25.16 -5.69
N ALA A 124 6.34 23.94 -5.78
CA ALA A 124 7.72 23.69 -6.18
C ALA A 124 7.91 23.75 -7.70
N ALA A 125 6.96 23.22 -8.48
CA ALA A 125 7.10 23.06 -9.93
C ALA A 125 5.88 23.51 -10.74
N GLY A 126 4.71 23.66 -10.12
CA GLY A 126 3.46 23.85 -10.85
C GLY A 126 3.03 22.57 -11.57
N ALA A 127 2.75 22.66 -12.88
CA ALA A 127 2.24 21.53 -13.66
C ALA A 127 3.31 20.46 -13.88
N LEU A 128 3.08 19.25 -13.38
CA LEU A 128 3.90 18.06 -13.62
C LEU A 128 3.05 16.94 -14.25
N PRO A 129 3.70 15.93 -14.85
CA PRO A 129 3.02 14.68 -15.18
C PRO A 129 2.35 14.09 -13.93
N ARG A 130 1.17 13.51 -14.11
CA ARG A 130 0.35 13.04 -12.99
C ARG A 130 1.04 11.90 -12.24
N TRP A 131 1.67 10.98 -12.95
CA TRP A 131 2.42 9.89 -12.31
C TRP A 131 3.53 10.39 -11.39
N VAL A 132 4.16 11.54 -11.70
CA VAL A 132 5.16 12.17 -10.83
C VAL A 132 4.52 12.70 -9.56
N HIS A 133 3.38 13.42 -9.69
CA HIS A 133 2.63 13.93 -8.54
C HIS A 133 2.29 12.81 -7.56
N GLU A 134 1.73 11.73 -8.10
CA GLU A 134 1.24 10.59 -7.33
C GLU A 134 2.38 9.78 -6.72
N GLY A 135 3.42 9.48 -7.50
CA GLY A 135 4.58 8.71 -7.03
C GLY A 135 5.33 9.44 -5.91
N ILE A 136 5.53 10.75 -6.02
CA ILE A 136 6.16 11.55 -4.96
C ILE A 136 5.24 11.66 -3.74
N ALA A 137 3.93 11.86 -3.92
CA ALA A 137 2.99 11.93 -2.80
C ALA A 137 2.90 10.60 -2.03
N GLN A 138 2.87 9.46 -2.73
CA GLN A 138 2.91 8.13 -2.10
C GLN A 138 4.26 7.87 -1.41
N SER A 139 5.37 8.32 -2.00
CA SER A 139 6.72 8.26 -1.43
C SER A 139 6.82 9.07 -0.13
N ALA A 140 6.29 10.30 -0.12
CA ALA A 140 6.23 11.16 1.06
C ALA A 140 5.42 10.53 2.20
N ALA A 141 4.27 9.94 1.85
CA ALA A 141 3.33 9.37 2.80
C ALA A 141 3.70 7.95 3.25
N HIS A 142 4.79 7.38 2.74
CA HIS A 142 5.17 5.97 2.93
C HIS A 142 4.01 4.99 2.64
N GLN A 143 3.20 5.30 1.63
CA GLN A 143 2.07 4.48 1.21
C GLN A 143 2.56 3.30 0.36
N LEU A 144 3.18 2.34 1.03
CA LEU A 144 3.70 1.14 0.38
C LEU A 144 2.57 0.39 -0.34
N PRO A 145 2.79 -0.09 -1.57
CA PRO A 145 1.85 -1.00 -2.21
C PRO A 145 1.69 -2.25 -1.34
N ASP A 146 0.48 -2.77 -1.27
CA ASP A 146 0.23 -4.00 -0.52
C ASP A 146 1.06 -5.16 -1.11
N PRO A 147 1.33 -6.22 -0.33
CA PRO A 147 2.19 -7.31 -0.76
C PRO A 147 1.76 -7.96 -2.08
N SER A 148 0.45 -8.03 -2.36
CA SER A 148 -0.07 -8.64 -3.58
C SER A 148 0.18 -7.75 -4.80
N THR A 149 -0.03 -6.44 -4.66
CA THR A 149 0.26 -5.45 -5.71
C THR A 149 1.76 -5.36 -5.97
N ARG A 150 2.59 -5.31 -4.92
CA ARG A 150 4.06 -5.32 -5.06
C ARG A 150 4.55 -6.57 -5.80
N ARG A 151 4.00 -7.73 -5.47
CA ARG A 151 4.32 -8.98 -6.16
C ARG A 151 3.88 -8.95 -7.63
N ASN A 152 2.67 -8.45 -7.91
CA ASN A 152 2.19 -8.30 -9.29
C ASN A 152 3.15 -7.40 -10.09
N LEU A 153 3.56 -6.26 -9.53
CA LEU A 153 4.52 -5.36 -10.14
C LEU A 153 5.85 -6.07 -10.51
N ILE A 154 6.40 -6.89 -9.62
CA ILE A 154 7.61 -7.68 -9.90
C ILE A 154 7.37 -8.71 -11.01
N LEU A 155 6.21 -9.37 -11.03
CA LEU A 155 5.87 -10.35 -12.08
C LEU A 155 5.71 -9.68 -13.45
N GLN A 156 5.09 -8.49 -13.51
CA GLN A 156 5.00 -7.72 -14.76
C GLN A 156 6.38 -7.25 -15.23
N ALA A 157 7.27 -6.84 -14.31
CA ALA A 157 8.64 -6.49 -14.64
C ALA A 157 9.39 -7.66 -15.29
N ARG A 158 9.25 -8.87 -14.76
CA ARG A 158 9.84 -10.11 -15.32
C ARG A 158 9.27 -10.47 -16.70
N GLY A 159 7.99 -10.16 -16.92
CA GLY A 159 7.30 -10.41 -18.18
C GLY A 159 7.43 -9.29 -19.22
N ALA A 160 8.20 -8.23 -18.94
CA ALA A 160 8.28 -7.03 -19.78
C ALA A 160 6.90 -6.43 -20.12
N ALA A 161 5.97 -6.46 -19.15
CA ALA A 161 4.57 -6.08 -19.31
C ALA A 161 4.18 -4.86 -18.45
N LEU A 162 5.19 -4.15 -17.92
CA LEU A 162 5.05 -2.86 -17.26
C LEU A 162 4.70 -1.77 -18.27
N VAL A 163 3.99 -0.74 -17.81
CA VAL A 163 3.66 0.42 -18.66
C VAL A 163 4.86 1.36 -18.66
N PRO A 164 5.36 1.82 -19.82
CA PRO A 164 6.41 2.82 -19.85
C PRO A 164 6.06 4.03 -18.97
N ILE A 165 6.99 4.48 -18.13
CA ILE A 165 6.76 5.59 -17.19
C ILE A 165 6.26 6.85 -17.90
N THR A 166 6.71 7.08 -19.13
CA THR A 166 6.27 8.20 -19.98
C THR A 166 4.81 8.11 -20.42
N ASP A 167 4.24 6.91 -20.46
CA ASP A 167 2.87 6.65 -20.93
C ASP A 167 1.87 6.50 -19.78
N LEU A 168 2.33 6.40 -18.52
CA LEU A 168 1.48 6.17 -17.35
C LEU A 168 0.29 7.14 -17.26
N ASP A 169 0.50 8.42 -17.58
CA ASP A 169 -0.54 9.44 -17.51
C ASP A 169 -1.77 9.13 -18.39
N GLN A 170 -1.59 8.37 -19.47
CA GLN A 170 -2.66 7.95 -20.37
C GLN A 170 -3.59 6.91 -19.75
N TYR A 171 -3.06 6.13 -18.79
CA TYR A 171 -3.75 4.98 -18.19
C TYR A 171 -4.15 5.21 -16.74
N LEU A 172 -3.61 6.25 -16.08
CA LEU A 172 -3.87 6.51 -14.67
C LEU A 172 -5.37 6.78 -14.42
N PRO A 173 -6.05 5.95 -13.62
CA PRO A 173 -7.47 6.13 -13.34
C PRO A 173 -7.70 7.44 -12.58
N LYS A 174 -8.77 8.17 -12.87
CA LYS A 174 -9.07 9.44 -12.18
C LYS A 174 -9.30 9.29 -10.67
N THR A 175 -9.74 8.12 -10.23
CA THR A 175 -9.97 7.82 -8.80
C THR A 175 -8.81 7.03 -8.22
N HIS A 176 -8.34 7.43 -7.03
CA HIS A 176 -7.32 6.72 -6.24
C HIS A 176 -7.89 5.45 -5.61
N VAL A 177 -8.61 4.62 -6.37
CA VAL A 177 -9.04 3.30 -5.91
C VAL A 177 -7.77 2.58 -5.48
N ARG A 178 -7.66 2.31 -4.16
CA ARG A 178 -6.55 1.64 -3.47
C ARG A 178 -5.51 1.07 -4.43
N ALA A 179 -4.38 1.77 -4.52
CA ALA A 179 -3.14 1.33 -5.16
C ALA A 179 -3.36 0.53 -6.46
N SER A 180 -3.99 1.15 -7.47
CA SER A 180 -3.92 0.59 -8.83
C SER A 180 -2.45 0.28 -9.16
N LEU A 181 -2.21 -0.80 -9.90
CA LEU A 181 -0.87 -1.24 -10.28
C LEU A 181 -0.03 -0.10 -10.87
N LEU A 182 -0.67 0.82 -11.61
CA LEU A 182 -0.06 2.01 -12.21
C LEU A 182 0.43 3.03 -11.18
N TYR A 183 -0.29 3.23 -10.08
CA TYR A 183 0.21 4.05 -8.97
C TYR A 183 1.38 3.38 -8.27
N ALA A 184 1.31 2.06 -8.05
CA ALA A 184 2.41 1.30 -7.47
C ALA A 184 3.67 1.34 -8.35
N GLU A 185 3.50 1.34 -9.66
CA GLU A 185 4.56 1.53 -10.66
C GLU A 185 5.20 2.92 -10.54
N ALA A 186 4.40 3.99 -10.56
CA ALA A 186 4.87 5.35 -10.36
C ALA A 186 5.65 5.53 -9.04
N TYR A 187 5.08 5.05 -7.92
CA TYR A 187 5.73 5.02 -6.61
C TYR A 187 7.06 4.26 -6.66
N SER A 188 7.07 3.05 -7.22
CA SER A 188 8.26 2.22 -7.24
C SER A 188 9.40 2.84 -8.05
N PHE A 189 9.08 3.55 -9.15
CA PHE A 189 10.08 4.26 -9.93
C PHE A 189 10.62 5.47 -9.16
N ILE A 190 9.75 6.28 -8.53
CA ILE A 190 10.20 7.39 -7.69
C ILE A 190 11.10 6.90 -6.55
N GLU A 191 10.72 5.83 -5.84
CA GLU A 191 11.57 5.22 -4.81
C GLU A 191 12.90 4.71 -5.37
N TRP A 192 12.91 4.12 -6.56
CA TRP A 192 14.15 3.73 -7.22
C TRP A 192 15.05 4.94 -7.49
N THR A 193 14.50 6.08 -7.93
CA THR A 193 15.31 7.30 -8.10
C THR A 193 15.86 7.82 -6.76
N ARG A 194 15.08 7.75 -5.66
CA ARG A 194 15.56 8.14 -4.32
C ARG A 194 16.71 7.29 -3.83
N ARG A 195 16.73 6.00 -4.18
CA ARG A 195 17.77 5.05 -3.75
C ARG A 195 19.04 5.14 -4.59
N ASN A 196 18.92 5.46 -5.88
CA ASN A 196 20.03 5.40 -6.83
C ASN A 196 20.69 6.76 -7.13
N PHE A 197 20.05 7.87 -6.77
CA PHE A 197 20.60 9.21 -6.97
C PHE A 197 20.67 9.99 -5.66
N ASP A 198 21.33 11.14 -5.69
CA ASP A 198 21.49 11.97 -4.51
C ASP A 198 20.15 12.58 -4.05
N HIS A 199 20.05 12.85 -2.75
CA HIS A 199 18.85 13.34 -2.09
C HIS A 199 18.33 14.71 -2.59
N GLN A 200 19.11 15.48 -3.36
CA GLN A 200 18.68 16.75 -3.94
C GLN A 200 18.15 16.59 -5.38
N LEU A 201 18.16 15.39 -5.96
CA LEU A 201 17.74 15.14 -7.35
C LEU A 201 16.36 15.74 -7.64
N HIS A 202 15.32 15.33 -6.91
CA HIS A 202 13.94 15.76 -7.18
C HIS A 202 13.79 17.28 -7.07
N LYS A 203 14.43 17.89 -6.08
CA LYS A 203 14.46 19.35 -5.93
C LYS A 203 15.06 20.06 -7.15
N ARG A 204 16.15 19.54 -7.72
CA ARG A 204 16.77 20.15 -8.91
C ARG A 204 15.89 19.97 -10.16
N ILE A 205 15.28 18.80 -10.33
CA ILE A 205 14.33 18.55 -11.43
C ILE A 205 13.10 19.46 -11.31
N LEU A 206 12.49 19.55 -10.11
CA LEU A 206 11.32 20.39 -9.85
C LEU A 206 11.61 21.88 -10.09
N ALA A 207 12.80 22.36 -9.72
CA ALA A 207 13.21 23.73 -10.03
C ALA A 207 13.21 24.01 -11.54
N ARG A 208 13.72 23.08 -12.36
CA ARG A 208 13.67 23.20 -13.83
C ARG A 208 12.24 23.13 -14.37
N CYS A 209 11.40 22.27 -13.79
CA CYS A 209 9.99 22.16 -14.14
C CYS A 209 9.26 23.49 -13.91
N ARG A 210 9.57 24.17 -12.80
CA ARG A 210 9.05 25.51 -12.52
C ARG A 210 9.41 26.53 -13.59
N ASP A 211 10.57 26.39 -14.20
CA ASP A 211 11.07 27.26 -15.28
C ASP A 211 10.59 26.81 -16.68
N GLY A 212 9.68 25.83 -16.75
CA GLY A 212 9.03 25.36 -17.98
C GLY A 212 9.66 24.15 -18.64
N THR A 213 10.69 23.54 -18.03
CA THR A 213 11.33 22.32 -18.57
C THR A 213 10.47 21.09 -18.24
N PRO A 214 10.08 20.24 -19.20
CA PRO A 214 9.37 19.00 -18.90
C PRO A 214 10.15 18.10 -17.94
N TRP A 215 9.45 17.35 -17.07
CA TRP A 215 10.05 16.49 -16.06
C TRP A 215 11.12 15.55 -16.63
N GLN A 216 10.83 14.89 -17.74
CA GLN A 216 11.73 13.93 -18.41
C GLN A 216 13.03 14.61 -18.85
N GLN A 217 12.93 15.79 -19.44
CA GLN A 217 14.09 16.57 -19.85
C GLN A 217 14.88 17.07 -18.64
N GLY A 218 14.19 17.50 -17.57
CA GLY A 218 14.85 17.87 -16.31
C GLY A 218 15.58 16.70 -15.66
N PHE A 219 14.97 15.50 -15.68
CA PHE A 219 15.58 14.27 -15.20
C PHE A 219 16.85 13.92 -15.99
N GLU A 220 16.79 13.98 -17.32
CA GLU A 220 17.93 13.70 -18.18
C GLU A 220 19.07 14.70 -17.96
N GLN A 221 18.76 15.99 -17.83
CA GLN A 221 19.77 17.03 -17.54
C GLN A 221 20.46 16.84 -16.19
N GLU A 222 19.75 16.33 -15.18
CA GLU A 222 20.27 16.16 -13.82
C GLU A 222 20.98 14.82 -13.59
N THR A 223 20.61 13.78 -14.34
CA THR A 223 21.16 12.42 -14.18
C THR A 223 22.10 12.01 -15.30
N GLY A 224 22.03 12.65 -16.46
CA GLY A 224 22.68 12.22 -17.70
C GLY A 224 22.03 10.97 -18.33
N LEU A 225 20.92 10.48 -17.79
CA LEU A 225 20.21 9.30 -18.28
C LEU A 225 18.89 9.69 -18.93
N ASN A 226 18.65 9.18 -20.13
CA ASN A 226 17.32 9.22 -20.72
C ASN A 226 16.33 8.47 -19.80
N ILE A 227 15.11 9.00 -19.67
CA ILE A 227 14.04 8.40 -18.87
C ILE A 227 13.72 6.95 -19.30
N ASP A 228 13.86 6.62 -20.58
CA ASP A 228 13.62 5.26 -21.10
C ASP A 228 14.70 4.28 -20.61
N ASP A 229 15.96 4.71 -20.61
CA ASP A 229 17.07 3.93 -20.06
C ASP A 229 16.94 3.75 -18.55
N ALA A 230 16.56 4.81 -17.83
CA ALA A 230 16.29 4.74 -16.39
C ALA A 230 15.11 3.79 -16.09
N THR A 231 14.05 3.82 -16.89
CA THR A 231 12.90 2.91 -16.77
C THR A 231 13.32 1.47 -16.99
N ARG A 232 14.14 1.20 -18.01
CA ARG A 232 14.69 -0.13 -18.26
C ARG A 232 15.54 -0.61 -17.08
N MET A 233 16.49 0.20 -16.61
CA MET A 233 17.35 -0.13 -15.44
C MET A 233 16.52 -0.44 -14.20
N TRP A 234 15.53 0.42 -13.89
CA TRP A 234 14.60 0.20 -12.78
C TRP A 234 13.82 -1.12 -12.93
N SER A 235 13.25 -1.38 -14.10
CA SER A 235 12.46 -2.59 -14.34
C SER A 235 13.30 -3.88 -14.23
N GLU A 236 14.55 -3.86 -14.70
CA GLU A 236 15.49 -4.97 -14.59
C GLU A 236 15.87 -5.24 -13.12
N GLU A 237 16.10 -4.18 -12.33
CA GLU A 237 16.33 -4.30 -10.88
C GLU A 237 15.10 -4.86 -10.16
N LEU A 238 13.92 -4.33 -10.50
CA LEU A 238 12.66 -4.77 -9.92
C LEU A 238 12.39 -6.25 -10.23
N ALA A 239 12.66 -6.69 -11.48
CA ALA A 239 12.47 -8.07 -11.90
C ALA A 239 13.35 -9.07 -11.12
N ARG A 240 14.52 -8.64 -10.62
CA ARG A 240 15.44 -9.44 -9.79
C ARG A 240 15.01 -9.54 -8.34
N SER A 241 13.99 -8.78 -7.91
CA SER A 241 13.49 -8.83 -6.53
C SER A 241 12.89 -10.20 -6.19
N ASP A 242 13.10 -10.65 -4.95
CA ASP A 242 12.56 -11.92 -4.46
C ASP A 242 11.05 -11.86 -4.26
N VAL A 243 10.33 -12.81 -4.87
CA VAL A 243 8.87 -13.00 -4.70
C VAL A 243 8.52 -14.29 -3.96
N TYR A 244 9.51 -15.14 -3.71
CA TYR A 244 9.30 -16.52 -3.29
C TYR A 244 8.64 -16.64 -1.91
N LEU A 245 9.06 -15.80 -0.95
CA LEU A 245 8.48 -15.82 0.40
C LEU A 245 6.99 -15.46 0.38
N GLY A 246 6.60 -14.45 -0.41
CA GLY A 246 5.20 -14.08 -0.59
C GLY A 246 4.37 -15.17 -1.28
N LEU A 247 4.93 -15.85 -2.28
CA LEU A 247 4.25 -16.98 -2.96
C LEU A 247 4.05 -18.18 -2.03
N ILE A 248 5.04 -18.48 -1.17
CA ILE A 248 4.94 -19.57 -0.19
C ILE A 248 3.85 -19.28 0.83
N VAL A 249 3.82 -18.06 1.39
CA VAL A 249 2.79 -17.65 2.35
C VAL A 249 1.40 -17.70 1.73
N ASP A 250 1.23 -17.17 0.52
CA ASP A 250 -0.04 -17.25 -0.21
C ASP A 250 -0.48 -18.69 -0.46
N LEU A 251 0.44 -19.58 -0.84
CA LEU A 251 0.13 -20.99 -1.05
C LEU A 251 -0.36 -21.63 0.25
N ILE A 252 0.36 -21.43 1.37
CA ILE A 252 0.03 -21.99 2.69
C ILE A 252 -1.34 -21.50 3.18
N LEU A 253 -1.63 -20.21 3.01
CA LEU A 253 -2.87 -19.59 3.51
C LEU A 253 -4.05 -19.73 2.53
N SER A 254 -3.82 -20.19 1.30
CA SER A 254 -4.89 -20.40 0.32
C SER A 254 -5.61 -21.73 0.50
N TRP A 255 -6.82 -21.82 -0.04
CA TRP A 255 -7.57 -23.08 -0.17
C TRP A 255 -6.78 -24.15 -0.94
N LYS A 256 -5.85 -23.76 -1.82
CA LYS A 256 -4.97 -24.68 -2.55
C LYS A 256 -3.95 -25.33 -1.61
N GLY A 257 -3.42 -24.58 -0.64
CA GLY A 257 -2.56 -25.12 0.42
C GLY A 257 -3.30 -26.13 1.28
N LEU A 258 -4.53 -25.81 1.67
CA LEU A 258 -5.39 -26.75 2.41
C LEU A 258 -5.67 -28.02 1.61
N ALA A 259 -6.02 -27.89 0.33
CA ALA A 259 -6.24 -29.04 -0.55
C ALA A 259 -4.97 -29.90 -0.71
N LEU A 260 -3.80 -29.27 -0.84
CA LEU A 260 -2.52 -29.97 -0.91
C LEU A 260 -2.21 -30.73 0.39
N LEU A 261 -2.49 -30.14 1.56
CA LEU A 261 -2.35 -30.82 2.85
C LEU A 261 -3.27 -32.03 2.97
N VAL A 262 -4.52 -31.94 2.48
CA VAL A 262 -5.45 -33.07 2.45
C VAL A 262 -4.93 -34.20 1.56
N ILE A 263 -4.40 -33.87 0.37
CA ILE A 263 -3.80 -34.85 -0.54
C ILE A 263 -2.59 -35.54 0.11
N ILE A 264 -1.71 -34.77 0.75
CA ILE A 264 -0.54 -35.31 1.47
C ILE A 264 -1.00 -36.22 2.62
N ALA A 265 -1.98 -35.79 3.41
CA ALA A 265 -2.53 -36.59 4.51
C ALA A 265 -3.15 -37.90 4.00
N ALA A 266 -3.93 -37.85 2.92
CA ALA A 266 -4.51 -39.03 2.29
C ALA A 266 -3.44 -40.00 1.73
N ALA A 267 -2.37 -39.47 1.11
CA ALA A 267 -1.26 -40.27 0.63
C ALA A 267 -0.51 -40.95 1.79
N VAL A 268 -0.18 -40.21 2.85
CA VAL A 268 0.48 -40.75 4.05
C VAL A 268 -0.41 -41.78 4.74
N GLN A 269 -1.71 -41.52 4.87
CA GLN A 269 -2.67 -42.47 5.43
C GLN A 269 -2.78 -43.74 4.58
N SER A 270 -2.79 -43.60 3.26
CA SER A 270 -2.82 -44.75 2.33
C SER A 270 -1.58 -45.62 2.46
N VAL A 271 -0.39 -45.02 2.59
CA VAL A 271 0.86 -45.75 2.83
C VAL A 271 0.84 -46.43 4.20
N ARG A 272 0.41 -45.73 5.25
CA ARG A 272 0.29 -46.30 6.61
C ARG A 272 -0.71 -47.46 6.66
N ARG A 273 -1.86 -47.33 5.98
CA ARG A 273 -2.88 -48.38 5.88
C ARG A 273 -2.33 -49.61 5.17
N ARG A 274 -1.62 -49.44 4.06
CA ARG A 274 -0.95 -50.55 3.35
C ARG A 274 0.09 -51.26 4.22
N LYS A 275 0.87 -50.52 5.01
CA LYS A 275 1.83 -51.14 5.96
C LYS A 275 1.14 -51.94 7.06
N ARG A 276 0.07 -51.41 7.66
CA ARG A 276 -0.71 -52.12 8.69
C ARG A 276 -1.35 -53.40 8.15
N LEU A 277 -1.92 -53.36 6.94
CA LEU A 277 -2.51 -54.54 6.30
C LEU A 277 -1.46 -55.63 6.04
N ARG A 278 -0.26 -55.26 5.56
CA ARG A 278 0.85 -56.22 5.39
C ARG A 278 1.30 -56.86 6.70
N GLN A 279 1.31 -56.10 7.80
CA GLN A 279 1.63 -56.64 9.12
C GLN A 279 0.58 -57.64 9.59
N MET A 280 -0.71 -57.34 9.39
CA MET A 280 -1.81 -58.26 9.69
C MET A 280 -1.74 -59.53 8.84
N GLU A 281 -1.46 -59.42 7.54
CA GLU A 281 -1.26 -60.57 6.63
C GLU A 281 -0.06 -61.44 7.07
N GLU A 282 1.03 -60.83 7.53
CA GLU A 282 2.20 -61.57 8.06
C GLU A 282 1.91 -62.26 9.40
N GLU A 283 1.11 -61.64 10.27
CA GLU A 283 0.68 -62.21 11.55
C GLU A 283 -0.32 -63.36 11.35
N GLU A 284 -1.28 -63.21 10.44
CA GLU A 284 -2.21 -64.27 10.02
C GLU A 284 -1.48 -65.42 9.33
N TRP A 285 -0.53 -65.12 8.44
CA TRP A 285 0.32 -66.13 7.83
C TRP A 285 1.12 -66.91 8.87
N LYS A 286 1.68 -66.23 9.87
CA LYS A 286 2.43 -66.88 10.97
C LYS A 286 1.52 -67.73 11.85
N SER A 287 0.32 -67.26 12.20
CA SER A 287 -0.64 -68.01 13.03
C SER A 287 -1.21 -69.23 12.31
N GLN A 288 -1.39 -69.16 10.98
CA GLN A 288 -1.81 -70.31 10.16
C GLN A 288 -0.67 -71.34 9.97
N ARG A 289 0.59 -70.90 9.92
CA ARG A 289 1.77 -71.76 9.70
C ARG A 289 2.28 -72.44 10.97
N PHE A 290 2.02 -71.83 12.13
CA PHE A 290 2.29 -72.38 13.45
C PHE A 290 1.03 -72.21 14.32
N PRO A 291 0.01 -73.08 14.16
CA PRO A 291 -1.13 -73.05 15.07
C PRO A 291 -0.61 -73.29 16.49
N THR A 292 -0.86 -72.35 17.39
CA THR A 292 -0.56 -72.53 18.81
C THR A 292 -1.36 -73.74 19.30
N SER A 293 -0.65 -74.81 19.65
CA SER A 293 -1.19 -76.05 20.21
C SER A 293 -1.63 -75.84 21.66
N ASP A 294 -2.59 -74.94 21.90
CA ASP A 294 -3.32 -74.89 23.18
C ASP A 294 -4.70 -75.50 22.95
N GLY A 295 -4.71 -76.83 22.95
CA GLY A 295 -5.92 -77.60 22.74
C GLY A 295 -5.66 -79.09 22.72
N GLN A 296 -5.22 -79.67 23.84
CA GLN A 296 -5.55 -81.06 24.17
C GLN A 296 -5.56 -81.32 25.69
N ASN A 297 -6.77 -81.58 26.18
CA ASN A 297 -7.13 -82.55 27.21
C ASN A 297 -6.55 -82.42 28.63
N GLN A 298 -7.41 -81.98 29.56
CA GLN A 298 -7.46 -82.60 30.88
C GLN A 298 -8.57 -83.67 30.83
N LYS A 299 -8.16 -84.94 30.74
CA LYS A 299 -9.02 -86.13 30.79
C LYS A 299 -9.46 -86.44 32.21
N ASP A 300 -10.67 -87.01 32.30
CA ASP A 300 -11.19 -88.02 33.24
C ASP A 300 -11.08 -87.73 34.75
N ASN A 301 -12.08 -87.83 35.62
CA ASN A 301 -13.32 -88.63 35.81
C ASN A 301 -13.23 -89.17 37.25
N SER A 302 -14.38 -89.53 37.84
CA SER A 302 -14.59 -90.26 39.12
C SER A 302 -14.14 -89.56 40.41
N ASP A 303 -14.79 -89.64 41.57
CA ASP A 303 -16.04 -90.20 42.09
C ASP A 303 -16.17 -89.54 43.49
N ASP A 304 -17.33 -89.01 43.88
CA ASP A 304 -18.31 -89.62 44.79
C ASP A 304 -17.95 -89.63 46.30
N ILE A 305 -19.00 -89.58 47.14
CA ILE A 305 -19.09 -89.75 48.61
C ILE A 305 -19.08 -88.46 49.48
N SER A 306 -20.27 -87.89 49.74
CA SER A 306 -20.98 -87.91 51.05
C SER A 306 -22.30 -87.14 50.99
#